data_AF-A0A4Q2DT81-F1
#
_entry.id   AF-A0A4Q2DT81-F1
#
_cell.length_a   1.000
_cell.length_b   1.000
_cell.length_c   1.000
_cell.angle_alpha   90.00
_cell.angle_beta   90.00
_cell.angle_gamma   90.00
#
_symmetry.space_group_name_H-M   'P 1'
#
loop_
_entity.id
_entity.type
_entity.pdbx_description
1 polymer ?
#
loop_
_entity_poly.entity_id
_entity_poly.type
_entity_poly.pdbx_seq_one_letter_code
_entity_poly.pdbx_strand_id
1 'polypeptide(L)'
;MSSYFANSREFAINKLTVSNNNYISEGDALQYLHKHSATSAMHDSEERYPPPLCHEGTREVVVSRIEGWYGFEIPPEKKIMWVHAPAGYGKTAVAGTVSKNMESRTDLDFNPVGATFFFWRTSDERNSPARFIITLAYQFTISIPELAPHIER
;
A
#
# COMPACT_ATOMS: atom_id res chain seq x y z
N MET A 1 12.79 14.23 -25.71
CA MET A 1 11.86 13.85 -26.79
C MET A 1 12.62 13.99 -28.10
N SER A 2 13.08 12.88 -28.69
CA SER A 2 13.92 12.92 -29.90
C SER A 2 13.06 13.05 -31.15
N SER A 3 13.37 14.04 -32.00
CA SER A 3 12.77 14.19 -33.33
C SER A 3 13.66 13.48 -34.35
N TYR A 4 13.11 12.48 -35.04
CA TYR A 4 13.84 11.69 -36.04
C TYR A 4 13.91 12.37 -37.42
N PHE A 5 13.18 13.46 -37.63
CA PHE A 5 13.05 14.13 -38.93
C PHE A 5 13.01 15.66 -38.80
N ALA A 6 13.93 16.22 -37.99
CA ALA A 6 14.04 17.67 -37.92
C ALA A 6 14.63 18.23 -39.23
N ASN A 7 13.97 19.24 -39.82
CA ASN A 7 14.37 19.97 -41.03
C ASN A 7 14.38 19.20 -42.37
N SER A 8 13.75 18.03 -42.48
CA SER A 8 13.61 17.34 -43.77
C SER A 8 12.53 17.99 -44.67
N ARG A 9 12.82 18.09 -45.98
CA ARG A 9 11.88 18.50 -47.04
C ARG A 9 11.82 17.41 -48.11
N GLU A 10 10.68 17.26 -48.78
CA GLU A 10 10.42 16.27 -49.85
C GLU A 10 10.53 14.79 -49.44
N PHE A 11 9.89 14.38 -48.35
CA PHE A 11 9.83 12.96 -47.95
C PHE A 11 8.50 12.30 -48.28
N ALA A 12 8.56 11.06 -48.81
CA ALA A 12 7.39 10.23 -49.13
C ALA A 12 7.48 8.88 -48.39
N ILE A 13 6.49 8.60 -47.52
CA ILE A 13 6.36 7.30 -46.84
C ILE A 13 5.38 6.44 -47.62
N ASN A 14 5.90 5.44 -48.34
CA ASN A 14 5.05 4.52 -49.12
C ASN A 14 4.33 3.47 -48.25
N LYS A 15 4.89 3.10 -47.08
CA LYS A 15 4.24 2.21 -46.11
C LYS A 15 4.81 2.43 -44.71
N LEU A 16 3.96 2.90 -43.79
CA LEU A 16 4.28 3.00 -42.37
C LEU A 16 3.74 1.77 -41.65
N THR A 17 4.59 1.02 -40.95
CA THR A 17 4.16 -0.03 -40.03
C THR A 17 4.54 0.40 -38.62
N VAL A 18 3.55 0.83 -37.83
CA VAL A 18 3.74 1.16 -36.42
C VAL A 18 3.47 -0.11 -35.61
N SER A 19 4.52 -0.74 -35.10
CA SER A 19 4.40 -1.77 -34.08
C SER A 19 4.38 -1.08 -32.71
N ASN A 20 3.19 -0.95 -32.13
CA ASN A 20 3.07 -0.59 -30.71
C ASN A 20 3.51 -1.81 -29.89
N ASN A 21 4.82 -1.91 -29.65
CA ASN A 21 5.29 -2.73 -28.55
C ASN A 21 4.89 -1.97 -27.29
N ASN A 22 3.79 -2.40 -26.66
CA ASN A 22 3.42 -1.97 -25.32
C ASN A 22 4.52 -2.47 -24.36
N TYR A 23 5.64 -1.77 -24.32
CA TYR A 23 6.51 -1.76 -23.16
C TYR A 23 5.68 -1.06 -22.09
N ILE A 24 5.30 -1.83 -21.07
CA ILE A 24 4.64 -1.33 -19.86
C ILE A 24 5.59 -0.25 -19.31
N SER A 25 5.20 1.00 -19.54
CA SER A 25 5.90 2.16 -19.00
C SER A 25 5.67 2.13 -17.48
N GLU A 26 6.68 2.51 -16.71
CA GLU A 26 6.67 2.75 -15.25
C GLU A 26 5.40 3.51 -14.77
N GLY A 27 4.77 4.30 -15.66
CA GLY A 27 3.51 4.97 -15.40
C GLY A 27 2.22 4.13 -15.51
N ASP A 28 2.20 3.01 -16.23
CA ASP A 28 0.96 2.26 -16.54
C ASP A 28 0.57 1.29 -15.42
N ALA A 29 1.53 0.52 -14.91
CA ALA A 29 1.29 -0.44 -13.82
C ALA A 29 0.97 0.27 -12.50
N LEU A 30 1.75 1.28 -12.10
CA LEU A 30 1.48 2.05 -10.90
C LEU A 30 0.13 2.79 -10.98
N GLN A 31 -0.19 3.36 -12.14
CA GLN A 31 -1.50 3.99 -12.38
C GLN A 31 -2.64 2.98 -12.32
N TYR A 32 -2.44 1.78 -12.88
CA TYR A 32 -3.41 0.69 -12.76
C TYR A 32 -3.64 0.31 -11.31
N LEU A 33 -2.58 0.12 -10.52
CA LEU A 33 -2.65 -0.20 -9.11
C LEU A 33 -3.38 0.89 -8.33
N HIS A 34 -3.00 2.15 -8.53
CA HIS A 34 -3.68 3.29 -7.89
C HIS A 34 -5.17 3.30 -8.22
N LYS A 35 -5.54 3.18 -9.51
CA LYS A 35 -6.94 3.24 -9.98
C LYS A 35 -7.83 2.12 -9.42
N HIS A 36 -7.26 0.94 -9.20
CA HIS A 36 -8.02 -0.24 -8.72
C HIS A 36 -7.83 -0.52 -7.23
N SER A 37 -6.92 0.19 -6.56
CA SER A 37 -6.77 0.13 -5.11
C SER A 37 -8.03 0.65 -4.40
N ALA A 38 -8.31 0.07 -3.23
CA ALA A 38 -9.24 0.62 -2.27
C ALA A 38 -8.47 1.53 -1.30
N THR A 39 -8.22 2.78 -1.70
CA THR A 39 -7.54 3.78 -0.84
C THR A 39 -8.31 4.06 0.44
N SER A 40 -9.64 3.94 0.40
CA SER A 40 -10.55 3.97 1.56
C SER A 40 -10.26 2.90 2.64
N ALA A 41 -9.49 1.86 2.31
CA ALA A 41 -9.11 0.79 3.24
C ALA A 41 -7.82 1.08 4.03
N MET A 42 -7.02 2.07 3.60
CA MET A 42 -5.73 2.37 4.22
C MET A 42 -5.91 2.99 5.62
N HIS A 43 -4.89 2.95 6.47
CA HIS A 43 -4.97 3.43 7.85
C HIS A 43 -5.07 4.94 8.00
N ASP A 44 -4.48 5.66 7.05
CA ASP A 44 -4.36 7.10 6.90
C ASP A 44 -5.43 7.71 5.98
N SER A 45 -6.41 6.90 5.55
CA SER A 45 -7.51 7.38 4.69
C SER A 45 -8.46 8.34 5.41
N GLU A 46 -8.75 9.47 4.77
CA GLU A 46 -9.74 10.46 5.22
C GLU A 46 -11.16 9.88 5.42
N GLU A 47 -11.54 8.86 4.66
CA GLU A 47 -12.83 8.18 4.81
C GLU A 47 -12.99 7.45 6.15
N ARG A 48 -11.88 7.31 6.88
CA ARG A 48 -11.86 6.71 8.20
C ARG A 48 -11.79 7.74 9.30
N TYR A 49 -11.80 9.03 9.00
CA TYR A 49 -11.68 10.08 10.01
C TYR A 49 -12.99 10.27 10.81
N PRO A 50 -12.92 10.37 12.16
CA PRO A 50 -11.74 10.10 12.99
C PRO A 50 -11.43 8.59 13.02
N PRO A 51 -10.16 8.18 12.85
CA PRO A 51 -9.82 6.76 12.83
C PRO A 51 -10.19 6.12 14.18
N PRO A 52 -10.66 4.86 14.17
CA PRO A 52 -10.85 4.13 15.41
C PRO A 52 -9.46 3.94 16.06
N LEU A 53 -9.22 4.64 17.16
CA LEU A 53 -8.01 4.55 17.97
C LEU A 53 -8.38 4.11 19.38
N CYS A 54 -7.44 3.47 20.07
CA CYS A 54 -7.54 3.23 21.50
C CYS A 54 -7.57 4.58 22.24
N HIS A 55 -8.38 4.67 23.30
CA HIS A 55 -8.27 5.76 24.25
C HIS A 55 -6.95 5.66 25.00
N GLU A 56 -6.39 6.81 25.37
CA GLU A 56 -5.20 6.91 26.20
C GLU A 56 -5.37 6.09 27.49
N GLY A 57 -4.30 5.40 27.93
CA GLY A 57 -4.35 4.52 29.09
C GLY A 57 -5.07 3.19 28.87
N THR A 58 -5.58 2.89 27.67
CA THR A 58 -6.30 1.64 27.37
C THR A 58 -5.51 0.76 26.42
N ARG A 59 -5.58 -0.57 26.64
CA ARG A 59 -5.05 -1.60 25.72
C ARG A 59 -3.53 -1.50 25.46
N GLU A 60 -2.81 -0.73 26.28
CA GLU A 60 -1.36 -0.51 26.17
C GLU A 60 -0.58 -1.82 26.11
N VAL A 61 -0.89 -2.76 27.00
CA VAL A 61 -0.24 -4.09 27.03
C VAL A 61 -0.35 -4.83 25.69
N VAL A 62 -1.51 -4.74 25.03
CA VAL A 62 -1.73 -5.41 23.73
C VAL A 62 -1.00 -4.65 22.62
N VAL A 63 -1.05 -3.32 22.63
CA VAL A 63 -0.34 -2.48 21.66
C VAL A 63 1.17 -2.73 21.75
N SER A 64 1.76 -2.64 22.95
CA SER A 64 3.19 -2.90 23.17
C SER A 64 3.60 -4.33 22.81
N ARG A 65 2.73 -5.32 23.02
CA ARG A 65 2.98 -6.70 22.58
C ARG A 65 3.04 -6.80 21.05
N ILE A 66 2.17 -6.07 20.35
CA ILE A 66 2.14 -6.08 18.87
C ILE A 66 3.38 -5.36 18.31
N GLU A 67 3.70 -4.19 18.85
CA GLU A 67 4.89 -3.41 18.47
C GLU A 67 6.19 -4.18 18.77
N GLY A 68 6.26 -4.88 19.91
CA GLY A 68 7.39 -5.74 20.24
C GLY A 68 7.50 -6.98 19.35
N TRP A 69 6.36 -7.54 18.90
CA TRP A 69 6.36 -8.68 17.98
C TRP A 69 6.92 -8.34 16.60
N TYR A 70 6.72 -7.11 16.11
CA TYR A 70 7.30 -6.65 14.84
C TYR A 70 8.82 -6.86 14.80
N GLY A 71 9.52 -6.58 15.91
CA GLY A 71 10.90 -7.02 16.15
C GLY A 71 11.86 -6.69 15.00
N PHE A 72 12.18 -5.41 14.80
CA PHE A 72 13.14 -4.99 13.76
C PHE A 72 14.52 -5.66 13.94
N GLU A 73 15.05 -5.66 15.16
CA GLU A 73 16.37 -6.22 15.47
C GLU A 73 16.37 -7.76 15.47
N ILE A 74 15.27 -8.36 15.93
CA ILE A 74 15.09 -9.80 16.04
C ILE A 74 13.79 -10.17 15.34
N PRO A 75 13.86 -10.62 14.07
CA PRO A 75 12.67 -11.00 13.33
C PRO A 75 11.86 -12.08 14.06
N PRO A 76 10.53 -11.98 14.08
CA PRO A 76 9.71 -12.98 14.74
C PRO A 76 9.81 -14.35 14.03
N GLU A 77 9.76 -15.42 14.82
CA GLU A 77 9.75 -16.80 14.33
C GLU A 77 8.54 -17.05 13.40
N LYS A 78 7.38 -16.50 13.77
CA LYS A 78 6.16 -16.53 12.95
C LYS A 78 6.03 -15.22 12.19
N LYS A 79 5.70 -15.29 10.89
CA LYS A 79 5.51 -14.11 10.02
C LYS A 79 4.13 -13.48 10.10
N ILE A 80 3.19 -14.14 10.78
CA ILE A 80 1.82 -13.67 10.97
C ILE A 80 1.49 -13.75 12.46
N MET A 81 0.96 -12.66 13.01
CA MET A 81 0.37 -12.62 14.34
C MET A 81 -1.14 -12.51 14.23
N TRP A 82 -1.84 -13.39 14.95
CA TRP A 82 -3.29 -13.38 15.04
C TRP A 82 -3.75 -12.70 16.33
N VAL A 83 -4.43 -11.55 16.21
CA VAL A 83 -5.02 -10.84 17.35
C VAL A 83 -6.52 -11.17 17.43
N HIS A 84 -6.90 -11.97 18.43
CA HIS A 84 -8.28 -12.40 18.64
C HIS A 84 -8.87 -11.78 19.93
N ALA A 85 -10.14 -11.40 19.85
CA ALA A 85 -10.93 -10.91 20.98
C ALA A 85 -12.43 -10.98 20.61
N PRO A 86 -13.36 -10.95 21.57
CA PRO A 86 -14.79 -10.92 21.28
C PRO A 86 -15.19 -9.68 20.44
N ALA A 87 -16.39 -9.73 19.86
CA ALA A 87 -16.95 -8.59 19.15
C ALA A 87 -17.11 -7.38 20.09
N GLY A 88 -16.84 -6.16 19.59
CA GLY A 88 -16.94 -4.94 20.39
C GLY A 88 -15.70 -4.58 21.24
N TYR A 89 -14.70 -5.46 21.37
CA TYR A 89 -13.53 -5.21 22.24
C TYR A 89 -12.48 -4.25 21.65
N GLY A 90 -12.78 -3.62 20.51
CA GLY A 90 -11.92 -2.58 19.93
C GLY A 90 -10.71 -3.12 19.17
N LYS A 91 -10.77 -4.31 18.56
CA LYS A 91 -9.68 -4.85 17.72
C LYS A 91 -9.27 -3.89 16.60
N THR A 92 -10.24 -3.26 15.93
CA THR A 92 -9.99 -2.24 14.91
C THR A 92 -9.29 -1.02 15.49
N ALA A 93 -9.63 -0.65 16.73
CA ALA A 93 -8.98 0.46 17.46
C ALA A 93 -7.53 0.12 17.82
N VAL A 94 -7.25 -1.12 18.21
CA VAL A 94 -5.88 -1.61 18.43
C VAL A 94 -5.07 -1.55 17.14
N ALA A 95 -5.61 -2.08 16.03
CA ALA A 95 -4.94 -2.04 14.74
C ALA A 95 -4.67 -0.60 14.27
N GLY A 96 -5.64 0.31 14.43
CA GLY A 96 -5.47 1.73 14.11
C GLY A 96 -4.39 2.40 14.96
N THR A 97 -4.39 2.16 16.28
CA THR A 97 -3.36 2.69 17.18
C THR A 97 -1.97 2.16 16.84
N VAL A 98 -1.83 0.85 16.59
CA VAL A 98 -0.54 0.25 16.20
C VAL A 98 -0.04 0.86 14.89
N SER A 99 -0.89 0.94 13.86
CA SER A 99 -0.47 1.53 12.58
C SER A 99 0.00 2.97 12.76
N LYS A 100 -0.76 3.79 13.50
CA LYS A 100 -0.39 5.18 13.79
C LYS A 100 0.94 5.28 14.57
N ASN A 101 1.10 4.50 15.63
CA ASN A 101 2.31 4.52 16.44
C ASN A 101 3.53 4.12 15.62
N MET A 102 3.40 3.06 14.82
CA MET A 102 4.47 2.52 13.99
C MET A 102 4.86 3.50 12.87
N GLU A 103 3.89 4.12 12.20
CA GLU A 103 4.15 5.17 11.20
C GLU A 103 4.83 6.40 11.81
N SER A 104 4.51 6.75 13.07
CA SER A 104 5.10 7.91 13.75
C SER A 104 6.50 7.68 14.33
N ARG A 105 7.10 6.49 14.18
CA ARG A 105 8.44 6.21 14.70
C ARG A 105 9.50 6.97 13.91
N THR A 106 10.41 7.59 14.66
CA THR A 106 11.53 8.37 14.12
C THR A 106 12.89 7.79 14.50
N ASP A 107 12.90 6.70 15.28
CA ASP A 107 14.10 6.00 15.73
C ASP A 107 14.56 4.90 14.74
N LEU A 108 13.84 4.73 13.63
CA LEU A 108 14.19 3.87 12.51
C LEU A 108 14.48 4.74 11.29
N ASP A 109 15.45 4.34 10.46
CA ASP A 109 15.76 5.02 9.18
C ASP A 109 14.71 4.77 8.08
N PHE A 110 13.61 4.08 8.40
CA PHE A 110 12.54 3.73 7.47
C PHE A 110 11.19 3.62 8.20
N ASN A 111 10.09 3.70 7.45
CA ASN A 111 8.75 3.49 7.99
C ASN A 111 8.45 1.97 8.15
N PRO A 112 8.19 1.47 9.37
CA PRO A 112 7.88 0.06 9.59
C PRO A 112 6.50 -0.36 9.03
N VAL A 113 5.60 0.58 8.72
CA VAL A 113 4.29 0.30 8.12
C VAL A 113 4.42 0.24 6.61
N GLY A 114 4.68 -0.95 6.07
CA GLY A 114 4.79 -1.15 4.62
C GLY A 114 3.46 -0.96 3.88
N ALA A 115 2.37 -1.53 4.42
CA ALA A 115 1.04 -1.43 3.85
C ALA A 115 -0.05 -1.78 4.88
N THR A 116 -1.25 -1.23 4.69
CA THR A 116 -2.41 -1.49 5.55
C THR A 116 -3.67 -1.76 4.73
N PHE A 117 -4.58 -2.57 5.28
CA PHE A 117 -5.91 -2.75 4.69
C PHE A 117 -6.94 -3.09 5.77
N PHE A 118 -7.98 -2.27 5.86
CA PHE A 118 -9.06 -2.44 6.83
C PHE A 118 -10.35 -2.85 6.11
N PHE A 119 -10.64 -4.14 6.18
CA PHE A 119 -11.85 -4.72 5.61
C PHE A 119 -13.12 -4.08 6.18
N TRP A 120 -14.11 -3.88 5.32
CA TRP A 120 -15.47 -3.48 5.74
C TRP A 120 -16.50 -4.19 4.87
N ARG A 121 -17.27 -5.08 5.50
CA ARG A 121 -18.27 -5.95 4.84
C ARG A 121 -19.28 -5.26 3.94
N THR A 122 -19.68 -4.03 4.26
CA THR A 122 -20.70 -3.28 3.51
C THR A 122 -20.11 -2.33 2.48
N SER A 123 -18.80 -2.35 2.28
CA SER A 123 -18.11 -1.59 1.24
C SER A 123 -17.62 -2.56 0.18
N ASP A 124 -18.11 -2.39 -1.05
CA ASP A 124 -17.69 -3.22 -2.18
C ASP A 124 -16.20 -3.07 -2.48
N GLU A 125 -15.62 -1.91 -2.17
CA GLU A 125 -14.19 -1.66 -2.31
C GLU A 125 -13.37 -2.38 -1.24
N ARG A 126 -13.83 -2.32 0.02
CA ARG A 126 -13.12 -2.85 1.19
C ARG A 126 -13.50 -4.28 1.54
N ASN A 127 -14.32 -4.92 0.72
CA ASN A 127 -14.72 -6.32 0.82
C ASN A 127 -14.33 -7.13 -0.43
N SER A 128 -13.31 -6.68 -1.17
CA SER A 128 -12.82 -7.35 -2.38
C SER A 128 -11.43 -7.94 -2.15
N PRO A 129 -11.24 -9.27 -2.25
CA PRO A 129 -9.92 -9.88 -2.20
C PRO A 129 -8.98 -9.38 -3.30
N ALA A 130 -9.50 -9.07 -4.49
CA ALA A 130 -8.71 -8.51 -5.58
C ALA A 130 -8.18 -7.12 -5.20
N ARG A 131 -9.05 -6.25 -4.66
CA ARG A 131 -8.64 -4.92 -4.21
C ARG A 131 -7.71 -4.98 -3.02
N PHE A 132 -7.87 -5.95 -2.11
CA PHE A 132 -6.91 -6.18 -1.03
C PHE A 132 -5.49 -6.35 -1.56
N ILE A 133 -5.28 -7.26 -2.52
CA ILE A 133 -3.95 -7.50 -3.10
C ILE A 133 -3.44 -6.26 -3.86
N ILE A 134 -4.30 -5.62 -4.67
CA ILE A 134 -3.94 -4.43 -5.44
C ILE A 134 -3.54 -3.26 -4.53
N THR A 135 -4.29 -3.01 -3.46
CA THR A 135 -3.99 -1.94 -2.49
C THR A 135 -2.68 -2.19 -1.75
N LEU A 136 -2.36 -3.45 -1.41
CA LEU A 136 -1.08 -3.78 -0.78
C LEU A 136 0.08 -3.58 -1.76
N ALA A 137 -0.04 -4.06 -3.00
CA ALA A 137 0.98 -3.87 -4.03
C ALA A 137 1.25 -2.37 -4.27
N TYR A 138 0.18 -1.57 -4.41
CA TYR A 138 0.28 -0.11 -4.52
C TYR A 138 1.05 0.50 -3.35
N GLN A 139 0.65 0.22 -2.11
CA GLN A 139 1.35 0.76 -0.93
C GLN A 139 2.82 0.31 -0.87
N PHE A 140 3.12 -0.94 -1.22
CA PHE A 140 4.52 -1.41 -1.22
C PHE A 140 5.40 -0.67 -2.23
N THR A 141 4.88 -0.29 -3.40
CA THR A 141 5.66 0.53 -4.35
C THR A 141 5.98 1.94 -3.82
N ILE A 142 5.16 2.46 -2.90
CA ILE A 142 5.35 3.78 -2.29
C ILE A 142 6.28 3.68 -1.09
N SER A 143 6.03 2.70 -0.22
CA SER A 143 6.77 2.50 1.03
C SER A 143 8.16 1.90 0.82
N ILE A 144 8.34 1.13 -0.26
CA ILE A 144 9.62 0.48 -0.64
C ILE A 144 9.80 0.67 -2.16
N PRO A 145 10.31 1.82 -2.62
CA PRO A 145 10.46 2.13 -4.04
C PRO A 145 11.23 1.07 -4.84
N GLU A 146 12.14 0.35 -4.18
CA GLU A 146 12.92 -0.74 -4.77
C GLU A 146 12.06 -1.94 -5.20
N LEU A 147 10.82 -2.06 -4.72
CA LEU A 147 9.88 -3.10 -5.14
C LEU A 147 9.15 -2.78 -6.46
N ALA A 148 9.11 -1.52 -6.89
CA ALA A 148 8.39 -1.13 -8.10
C ALA A 148 8.81 -1.95 -9.35
N PRO A 149 10.11 -2.14 -9.65
CA PRO A 149 10.55 -2.92 -10.81
C PRO A 149 10.22 -4.42 -10.76
N HIS A 150 9.78 -4.92 -9.61
CA HIS A 150 9.38 -6.32 -9.42
C HIS A 150 7.87 -6.53 -9.58
N ILE A 151 7.09 -5.48 -9.34
CA ILE A 151 5.62 -5.49 -9.46
C ILE A 151 5.20 -5.21 -10.92
N GLU A 152 6.07 -4.54 -11.69
CA GLU A 152 5.84 -4.15 -13.09
C GLU A 152 6.13 -5.25 -14.13
N ARG A 153 6.66 -6.42 -13.71
CA ARG A 153 7.09 -7.50 -14.61
C ARG A 153 5.99 -8.45 -15.03
#